data_AF-A0A2P4X3L4-F1
#
_entry.id   AF-A0A2P4X3L4-F1
#
_cell.length_a   1.000
_cell.length_b   1.000
_cell.length_c   1.000
_cell.angle_alpha   90.00
_cell.angle_beta   90.00
_cell.angle_gamma   90.00
#
_symmetry.space_group_name_H-M   'P 1'
#
loop_
_entity.id
_entity.type
_entity.pdbx_description
1 polymer ?
#
loop_
_entity_poly.entity_id
_entity_poly.type
_entity_poly.pdbx_seq_one_letter_code
_entity_poly.pdbx_strand_id
1 'polypeptide(L)'
;MRRLGALLLEILCFRHSGVSPLNDNLIELKNKTMEVFVFLPGSLLAAFIQQQHGVKQENADDKTGSLLAPVLDHLDAMLLVVRVEKMRPLKDMLPTLIVCHNLAKTGGQDILNCFKKAILPTSQQTEVANDQTKAFFFKHLKFFLTCLDTDVRRYTSEWLFLLCDENAKEYTHRTGVGNAIGLLRMKGLA
;
A
#
# COMPACT_ATOMS: atom_id res chain seq x y z
N MET A 1 -13.44 -20.22 -1.15
CA MET A 1 -12.49 -19.09 -1.01
C MET A 1 -12.16 -18.37 -2.32
N ARG A 2 -11.84 -19.06 -3.44
CA ARG A 2 -11.54 -18.37 -4.72
C ARG A 2 -12.62 -17.37 -5.17
N ARG A 3 -13.89 -17.77 -5.09
CA ARG A 3 -15.04 -16.91 -5.47
C ARG A 3 -15.18 -15.66 -4.59
N LEU A 4 -14.86 -15.77 -3.30
CA LEU A 4 -14.85 -14.63 -2.37
C LEU A 4 -13.70 -13.66 -2.70
N GLY A 5 -12.49 -14.18 -2.91
CA GLY A 5 -11.33 -13.36 -3.28
C GLY A 5 -11.54 -12.60 -4.59
N ALA A 6 -12.12 -13.26 -5.60
CA ALA A 6 -12.47 -12.62 -6.88
C ALA A 6 -13.46 -11.46 -6.68
N LEU A 7 -14.57 -11.68 -5.97
CA LEU A 7 -15.57 -10.64 -5.70
C LEU A 7 -14.99 -9.45 -4.93
N LEU A 8 -14.18 -9.70 -3.90
CA LEU A 8 -13.55 -8.63 -3.13
C LEU A 8 -12.58 -7.81 -3.99
N LEU A 9 -11.79 -8.45 -4.86
CA LEU A 9 -10.91 -7.74 -5.79
C LEU A 9 -11.68 -6.98 -6.88
N GLU A 10 -12.80 -7.52 -7.35
CA GLU A 10 -13.72 -6.82 -8.26
C GLU A 10 -14.30 -5.57 -7.61
N ILE A 11 -14.71 -5.62 -6.35
CA ILE A 11 -15.17 -4.44 -5.60
C ILE A 11 -14.06 -3.39 -5.50
N LEU A 12 -12.83 -3.80 -5.20
CA LEU A 12 -11.70 -2.88 -5.09
C LEU A 12 -11.39 -2.19 -6.44
N CYS A 13 -11.54 -2.95 -7.54
CA CYS A 13 -11.38 -2.46 -8.91
C CYS A 13 -12.60 -1.69 -9.45
N PHE A 14 -13.73 -1.71 -8.74
CA PHE A 14 -14.99 -1.17 -9.25
C PHE A 14 -14.84 0.33 -9.57
N ARG A 15 -15.33 0.72 -10.75
CA ARG A 15 -15.38 2.08 -11.27
C ARG A 15 -16.75 2.29 -11.91
N HIS A 16 -17.33 3.46 -11.74
CA HIS A 16 -18.61 3.82 -12.34
C HIS A 16 -18.44 5.10 -13.16
N SER A 17 -18.89 5.10 -14.42
CA SER A 17 -18.61 6.17 -15.40
C SER A 17 -19.14 7.54 -14.98
N GLY A 18 -20.23 7.59 -14.21
CA GLY A 18 -20.83 8.83 -13.71
C GLY A 18 -20.43 9.21 -12.27
N VAL A 19 -19.53 8.47 -11.61
CA VAL A 19 -19.18 8.70 -10.20
C VAL A 19 -17.68 8.91 -10.07
N SER A 20 -17.28 9.97 -9.37
CA SER A 20 -15.86 10.25 -9.09
C SER A 20 -15.19 9.06 -8.39
N PRO A 21 -13.94 8.71 -8.73
CA PRO A 21 -13.17 7.71 -7.98
C PRO A 21 -13.00 8.05 -6.50
N LEU A 22 -13.07 9.35 -6.15
CA LEU A 22 -13.01 9.86 -4.77
C LEU A 22 -14.39 10.04 -4.13
N ASN A 23 -15.45 9.54 -4.75
CA ASN A 23 -16.79 9.58 -4.16
C ASN A 23 -16.82 8.83 -2.83
N ASP A 24 -17.41 9.44 -1.80
CA ASP A 24 -17.40 8.91 -0.45
C ASP A 24 -18.00 7.50 -0.32
N ASN A 25 -19.11 7.21 -1.00
CA ASN A 25 -19.73 5.89 -0.92
C ASN A 25 -18.85 4.82 -1.59
N LEU A 26 -18.17 5.19 -2.68
CA LEU A 26 -17.25 4.30 -3.37
C LEU A 26 -15.99 4.03 -2.53
N ILE A 27 -15.43 5.06 -1.92
CA ILE A 27 -14.29 4.94 -1.01
C ILE A 27 -14.66 4.09 0.21
N GLU A 28 -15.83 4.32 0.79
CA GLU A 28 -16.32 3.53 1.93
C GLU A 28 -16.49 2.05 1.58
N LEU A 29 -17.12 1.75 0.43
CA LEU A 29 -17.27 0.37 -0.05
C LEU A 29 -15.91 -0.33 -0.23
N LYS A 30 -14.92 0.38 -0.80
CA LYS A 30 -13.57 -0.15 -0.97
C LYS A 30 -12.85 -0.31 0.36
N ASN A 31 -13.02 0.63 1.29
CA ASN A 31 -12.45 0.52 2.63
C ASN A 31 -13.05 -0.65 3.41
N LYS A 32 -14.36 -0.94 3.26
CA LYS A 32 -14.98 -2.16 3.81
C LYS A 32 -14.38 -3.44 3.23
N THR A 33 -13.98 -3.42 1.97
CA THR A 33 -13.24 -4.52 1.37
C THR A 33 -11.87 -4.69 2.03
N MET A 34 -11.15 -3.61 2.29
CA MET A 34 -9.88 -3.65 3.02
C MET A 34 -10.04 -4.14 4.46
N GLU A 35 -11.11 -3.73 5.15
CA GLU A 35 -11.45 -4.25 6.49
C GLU A 35 -11.63 -5.78 6.46
N VAL A 36 -12.29 -6.33 5.43
CA VAL A 36 -12.39 -7.80 5.28
C VAL A 36 -11.01 -8.41 5.05
N PHE A 37 -10.16 -7.80 4.23
CA PHE A 37 -8.80 -8.29 3.98
C PHE A 37 -7.90 -8.31 5.22
N VAL A 38 -8.10 -7.41 6.18
CA VAL A 38 -7.37 -7.42 7.46
C VAL A 38 -7.51 -8.76 8.20
N PHE A 39 -8.66 -9.43 8.08
CA PHE A 39 -8.94 -10.70 8.76
C PHE A 39 -8.47 -11.93 7.98
N LEU A 40 -7.95 -11.76 6.76
CA LEU A 40 -7.48 -12.88 5.95
C LEU A 40 -6.01 -13.22 6.28
N PRO A 41 -5.64 -14.51 6.31
CA PRO A 41 -4.23 -14.90 6.33
C PRO A 41 -3.49 -14.27 5.15
N GLY A 42 -2.31 -13.70 5.41
CA GLY A 42 -1.56 -12.98 4.37
C GLY A 42 -1.21 -13.82 3.14
N SER A 43 -0.95 -15.12 3.32
CA SER A 43 -0.76 -16.07 2.22
C SER A 43 -2.00 -16.23 1.33
N LEU A 44 -3.19 -16.20 1.92
CA LEU A 44 -4.46 -16.26 1.18
C LEU A 44 -4.69 -14.94 0.41
N LEU A 45 -4.40 -13.81 1.04
CA LEU A 45 -4.52 -12.51 0.41
C LEU A 45 -3.57 -12.37 -0.79
N ALA A 46 -2.32 -12.82 -0.64
CA ALA A 46 -1.35 -12.91 -1.73
C ALA A 46 -1.83 -13.80 -2.87
N ALA A 47 -2.39 -14.97 -2.55
CA ALA A 47 -2.95 -15.88 -3.56
C ALA A 47 -4.11 -15.25 -4.35
N PHE A 48 -4.97 -14.42 -3.70
CA PHE A 48 -6.03 -13.71 -4.40
C PHE A 48 -5.49 -12.70 -5.40
N ILE A 49 -4.48 -11.91 -5.00
CA ILE A 49 -3.85 -10.91 -5.86
C ILE A 49 -3.16 -11.57 -7.06
N GLN A 50 -2.43 -12.67 -6.84
CA GLN A 50 -1.76 -13.42 -7.90
C GLN A 50 -2.73 -14.08 -8.88
N GLN A 51 -3.88 -14.58 -8.39
CA GLN A 51 -4.90 -15.21 -9.25
C GLN A 51 -5.53 -14.23 -10.26
N GLN A 52 -5.73 -12.96 -9.90
CA GLN A 52 -6.23 -11.94 -10.83
C GLN A 52 -5.28 -11.71 -12.02
N HIS A 53 -3.97 -11.83 -11.81
CA HIS A 53 -2.97 -11.58 -12.85
C HIS A 53 -2.92 -12.72 -13.89
N GLY A 54 -3.13 -13.97 -13.46
CA GLY A 54 -3.14 -15.13 -14.36
C GLY A 54 -4.29 -15.14 -15.38
N VAL A 55 -5.40 -14.43 -15.11
CA VAL A 55 -6.59 -14.40 -16.00
C VAL A 55 -6.49 -13.31 -17.06
N LYS A 56 -5.70 -12.26 -16.86
CA LYS A 56 -5.61 -11.11 -17.79
C LYS A 56 -4.46 -11.19 -18.81
N GLN A 57 -3.62 -12.21 -18.75
CA GLN A 57 -2.37 -12.28 -19.50
C GLN A 57 -2.50 -12.89 -20.92
N GLU A 58 -3.71 -13.28 -21.36
CA GLU A 58 -3.94 -13.80 -22.72
C GLU A 58 -4.14 -12.72 -23.79
N ASN A 59 -4.24 -11.44 -23.43
CA ASN A 59 -4.42 -10.36 -24.42
C ASN A 59 -3.57 -9.13 -24.09
N ALA A 60 -2.71 -8.79 -25.05
CA ALA A 60 -2.06 -7.50 -25.27
C ALA A 60 -0.70 -7.22 -24.62
N ASP A 61 0.18 -6.84 -25.54
CA ASP A 61 1.47 -6.17 -25.45
C ASP A 61 1.48 -4.98 -24.46
N ASP A 62 2.56 -4.92 -23.69
CA ASP A 62 3.08 -3.77 -22.95
C ASP A 62 2.09 -2.85 -22.20
N LYS A 63 1.68 -3.29 -21.00
CA LYS A 63 1.56 -2.45 -19.80
C LYS A 63 1.45 -3.38 -18.61
N THR A 64 2.56 -3.52 -17.88
CA THR A 64 2.62 -4.23 -16.60
C THR A 64 1.68 -3.53 -15.62
N GLY A 65 0.39 -3.88 -15.67
CA GLY A 65 -0.58 -3.53 -14.66
C GLY A 65 -0.09 -4.18 -13.39
N SER A 66 0.51 -3.38 -12.51
CA SER A 66 1.10 -3.83 -11.26
C SER A 66 0.21 -4.92 -10.65
N LEU A 67 0.80 -6.06 -10.30
CA LEU A 67 0.15 -7.12 -9.52
C LEU A 67 -0.71 -6.54 -8.38
N LEU A 68 -0.27 -5.42 -7.81
CA LEU A 68 -0.88 -4.71 -6.69
C LEU A 68 -1.76 -3.52 -7.10
N ALA A 69 -2.06 -3.30 -8.38
CA ALA A 69 -2.82 -2.14 -8.86
C ALA A 69 -4.12 -1.90 -8.08
N PRO A 70 -4.96 -2.90 -7.76
CA PRO A 70 -6.18 -2.65 -6.97
C PRO A 70 -5.89 -2.06 -5.58
N VAL A 71 -4.83 -2.56 -4.93
CA VAL A 71 -4.42 -2.11 -3.58
C VAL A 71 -3.75 -0.74 -3.64
N LEU A 72 -2.91 -0.50 -4.65
CA LEU A 72 -2.22 0.77 -4.84
C LEU A 72 -3.17 1.89 -5.27
N ASP A 73 -4.14 1.62 -6.15
CA ASP A 73 -5.20 2.56 -6.53
C ASP A 73 -6.03 2.97 -5.30
N HIS A 74 -6.35 2.01 -4.42
CA HIS A 74 -7.06 2.32 -3.19
C HIS A 74 -6.19 3.11 -2.20
N LEU A 75 -4.91 2.75 -2.04
CA LEU A 75 -3.97 3.51 -1.22
C LEU A 75 -3.85 4.96 -1.69
N ASP A 76 -3.73 5.20 -3.00
CA ASP A 76 -3.67 6.54 -3.59
C ASP A 76 -4.92 7.35 -3.24
N ALA A 77 -6.10 6.79 -3.48
CA ALA A 77 -7.36 7.43 -3.16
C ALA A 77 -7.49 7.74 -1.64
N MET A 78 -7.05 6.81 -0.78
CA MET A 78 -7.06 7.01 0.67
C MET A 78 -6.09 8.10 1.12
N LEU A 79 -4.90 8.18 0.52
CA LEU A 79 -3.96 9.28 0.77
C LEU A 79 -4.54 10.63 0.34
N LEU A 80 -5.24 10.68 -0.79
CA LEU A 80 -5.92 11.90 -1.24
C LEU A 80 -7.00 12.33 -0.23
N VAL A 81 -7.97 11.48 0.07
CA VAL A 81 -9.12 11.86 0.91
C VAL A 81 -8.78 12.03 2.40
N VAL A 82 -7.81 11.27 2.94
CA VAL A 82 -7.42 11.38 4.37
C VAL A 82 -6.33 12.41 4.58
N ARG A 83 -5.30 12.45 3.71
CA ARG A 83 -4.10 13.25 3.96
C ARG A 83 -4.05 14.58 3.22
N VAL A 84 -4.49 14.59 1.96
CA VAL A 84 -4.41 15.79 1.12
C VAL A 84 -5.63 16.67 1.36
N GLU A 85 -6.82 16.12 1.12
CA GLU A 85 -8.10 16.83 1.22
C GLU A 85 -8.67 16.82 2.64
N LYS A 86 -8.23 15.87 3.49
CA LYS A 86 -8.65 15.73 4.89
C LYS A 86 -10.17 15.61 5.06
N MET A 87 -10.84 14.98 4.09
CA MET A 87 -12.27 14.68 4.11
C MET A 87 -12.61 13.52 5.05
N ARG A 88 -11.63 12.67 5.38
CA ARG A 88 -11.81 11.51 6.25
C ARG A 88 -10.82 11.48 7.43
N PRO A 89 -11.20 10.86 8.57
CA PRO A 89 -10.33 10.78 9.72
C PRO A 89 -9.13 9.86 9.47
N LEU A 90 -8.02 10.15 10.13
CA LEU A 90 -6.75 9.42 9.95
C LEU A 90 -6.88 7.90 10.16
N LYS A 91 -7.69 7.49 11.14
CA LYS A 91 -7.92 6.07 11.49
C LYS A 91 -8.45 5.24 10.32
N ASP A 92 -9.10 5.86 9.33
CA ASP A 92 -9.62 5.16 8.17
C ASP A 92 -8.50 4.65 7.24
N MET A 93 -7.26 5.15 7.39
CA MET A 93 -6.09 4.59 6.70
C MET A 93 -5.69 3.20 7.22
N LEU A 94 -6.07 2.85 8.45
CA LEU A 94 -5.52 1.70 9.16
C LEU A 94 -5.74 0.37 8.41
N PRO A 95 -6.95 0.04 7.91
CA PRO A 95 -7.15 -1.20 7.14
C PRO A 95 -6.23 -1.28 5.92
N THR A 96 -6.06 -0.16 5.22
CA THR A 96 -5.19 -0.09 4.04
C THR A 96 -3.73 -0.36 4.41
N LEU A 97 -3.23 0.26 5.47
CA LEU A 97 -1.84 0.07 5.93
C LEU A 97 -1.57 -1.36 6.42
N ILE A 98 -2.52 -1.96 7.14
CA ILE A 98 -2.42 -3.36 7.59
C ILE A 98 -2.34 -4.31 6.40
N VAL A 99 -3.21 -4.12 5.40
CA VAL A 99 -3.22 -4.95 4.19
C VAL A 99 -1.90 -4.82 3.42
N CYS A 100 -1.41 -3.60 3.20
CA CYS A 100 -0.12 -3.35 2.55
C CYS A 100 1.04 -4.02 3.30
N HIS A 101 1.09 -3.88 4.62
CA HIS A 101 2.08 -4.54 5.48
C HIS A 101 2.00 -6.08 5.36
N ASN A 102 0.81 -6.66 5.50
CA ASN A 102 0.63 -8.11 5.49
C ASN A 102 1.00 -8.71 4.13
N LEU A 103 0.63 -8.04 3.03
CA LEU A 103 1.03 -8.43 1.69
C LEU A 103 2.54 -8.37 1.50
N ALA A 104 3.19 -7.27 1.90
CA ALA A 104 4.65 -7.13 1.79
C ALA A 104 5.38 -8.19 2.63
N LYS A 105 4.85 -8.53 3.81
CA LYS A 105 5.46 -9.48 4.75
C LYS A 105 5.30 -10.95 4.32
N THR A 106 4.17 -11.32 3.72
CA THR A 106 3.80 -12.73 3.51
C THR A 106 3.59 -13.11 2.05
N GLY A 107 3.50 -12.13 1.14
CA GLY A 107 3.22 -12.34 -0.28
C GLY A 107 4.41 -12.80 -1.12
N GLY A 108 5.56 -13.06 -0.49
CA GLY A 108 6.79 -13.43 -1.19
C GLY A 108 7.48 -12.24 -1.87
N GLN A 109 8.63 -12.53 -2.49
CA GLN A 109 9.54 -11.51 -2.99
C GLN A 109 8.94 -10.68 -4.14
N ASP A 110 8.08 -11.28 -4.97
CA ASP A 110 7.46 -10.58 -6.10
C ASP A 110 6.54 -9.46 -5.63
N ILE A 111 5.68 -9.72 -4.65
CA ILE A 111 4.80 -8.71 -4.06
C ILE A 111 5.61 -7.63 -3.37
N LEU A 112 6.64 -8.01 -2.60
CA LEU A 112 7.52 -7.05 -1.94
C LEU A 112 8.22 -6.14 -2.97
N ASN A 113 8.76 -6.72 -4.06
CA ASN A 113 9.40 -5.97 -5.13
C ASN A 113 8.42 -5.04 -5.86
N CYS A 114 7.17 -5.46 -6.06
CA CYS A 114 6.12 -4.59 -6.61
C CYS A 114 5.89 -3.37 -5.72
N PHE A 115 5.79 -3.54 -4.40
CA PHE A 115 5.68 -2.41 -3.48
C PHE A 115 6.92 -1.51 -3.50
N LYS A 116 8.13 -2.07 -3.47
CA LYS A 116 9.36 -1.26 -3.55
C LYS A 116 9.38 -0.40 -4.79
N LYS A 117 9.05 -0.98 -5.95
CA LYS A 117 9.00 -0.26 -7.24
C LYS A 117 7.94 0.85 -7.25
N ALA A 118 6.80 0.64 -6.59
CA ALA A 118 5.69 1.61 -6.57
C ALA A 118 5.84 2.70 -5.50
N ILE A 119 6.47 2.39 -4.37
CA ILE A 119 6.47 3.25 -3.18
C ILE A 119 7.82 3.94 -2.96
N LEU A 120 8.95 3.26 -3.16
CA LEU A 120 10.25 3.84 -2.85
C LEU A 120 10.77 4.65 -4.04
N PRO A 121 11.05 5.96 -3.87
CA PRO A 121 11.70 6.74 -4.92
C PRO A 121 13.08 6.16 -5.22
N THR A 122 13.38 6.05 -6.51
CA THR A 122 14.67 5.59 -7.01
C THR A 122 15.67 6.72 -6.94
N SER A 123 16.91 6.44 -6.52
CA SER A 123 17.96 7.47 -6.44
C SER A 123 18.45 7.96 -7.81
N GLN A 124 17.96 7.39 -8.92
CA GLN A 124 18.38 7.67 -10.29
C GLN A 124 17.26 8.38 -11.06
N GLN A 125 17.57 9.56 -11.59
CA GLN A 125 16.66 10.55 -12.18
C GLN A 125 16.13 10.20 -13.59
N THR A 126 15.96 8.93 -13.94
CA THR A 126 15.80 8.55 -15.35
C THR A 126 14.34 8.48 -15.83
N GLU A 127 13.34 8.50 -14.94
CA GLU A 127 11.91 8.47 -15.32
C GLU A 127 11.07 9.48 -14.52
N VAL A 128 10.94 10.69 -15.03
CA VAL A 128 10.36 11.85 -14.31
C VAL A 128 8.92 11.60 -13.83
N ALA A 129 8.06 10.96 -14.63
CA ALA A 129 6.64 10.75 -14.28
C ALA A 129 6.44 9.66 -13.22
N ASN A 130 7.15 8.53 -13.35
CA ASN A 130 7.09 7.42 -12.40
C ASN A 130 7.69 7.84 -11.04
N ASP A 131 8.73 8.67 -11.07
CA ASP A 131 9.36 9.17 -9.85
C ASP A 131 8.45 10.16 -9.09
N GLN A 132 7.61 10.95 -9.76
CA GLN A 132 6.63 11.81 -9.11
C GLN A 132 5.57 11.02 -8.32
N THR A 133 5.04 9.94 -8.88
CA THR A 133 4.07 9.07 -8.17
C THR A 133 4.71 8.38 -6.97
N LYS A 134 5.93 7.86 -7.10
CA LYS A 134 6.68 7.27 -5.98
C LYS A 134 6.95 8.32 -4.89
N ALA A 135 7.38 9.52 -5.30
CA ALA A 135 7.62 10.63 -4.40
C ALA A 135 6.32 11.04 -3.66
N PHE A 136 5.16 10.99 -4.33
CA PHE A 136 3.86 11.22 -3.70
C PHE A 136 3.59 10.20 -2.59
N PHE A 137 3.60 8.89 -2.91
CA PHE A 137 3.37 7.84 -1.91
C PHE A 137 4.33 7.98 -0.74
N PHE A 138 5.64 8.04 -1.01
CA PHE A 138 6.65 8.06 0.03
C PHE A 138 6.56 9.30 0.92
N LYS A 139 6.32 10.48 0.32
CA LYS A 139 6.13 11.74 1.06
C LYS A 139 4.95 11.65 2.03
N HIS A 140 3.81 11.15 1.57
CA HIS A 140 2.61 11.08 2.40
C HIS A 140 2.69 9.97 3.46
N LEU A 141 3.31 8.83 3.15
CA LEU A 141 3.58 7.79 4.14
C LEU A 141 4.55 8.26 5.22
N LYS A 142 5.60 9.01 4.89
CA LYS A 142 6.52 9.58 5.90
C LYS A 142 5.82 10.47 6.93
N PHE A 143 4.74 11.14 6.55
CA PHE A 143 3.96 11.93 7.52
C PHE A 143 3.33 11.08 8.61
N PHE A 144 2.92 9.85 8.30
CA PHE A 144 2.34 8.95 9.31
C PHE A 144 3.37 8.47 10.33
N LEU A 145 4.68 8.60 10.06
CA LEU A 145 5.72 8.27 11.04
C LEU A 145 5.71 9.20 12.26
N THR A 146 5.07 10.38 12.15
CA THR A 146 4.95 11.37 13.23
C THR A 146 3.52 11.63 13.66
N CYS A 147 2.53 10.86 13.19
CA CYS A 147 1.14 11.07 13.61
C CYS A 147 0.91 10.57 15.04
N LEU A 148 -0.15 11.08 15.69
CA LEU A 148 -0.51 10.68 17.06
C LEU A 148 -1.16 9.30 17.14
N ASP A 149 -1.85 8.88 16.08
CA ASP A 149 -2.44 7.54 15.99
C ASP A 149 -1.33 6.48 15.99
N THR A 150 -1.29 5.66 17.04
CA THR A 150 -0.18 4.73 17.29
C THR A 150 -0.17 3.56 16.33
N ASP A 151 -1.35 3.10 15.89
CA ASP A 151 -1.48 1.96 15.00
C ASP A 151 -1.15 2.36 13.56
N VAL A 152 -1.65 3.52 13.11
CA VAL A 152 -1.28 4.09 11.81
C VAL A 152 0.23 4.30 11.73
N ARG A 153 0.84 4.90 12.78
CA ARG A 153 2.29 5.10 12.86
C ARG A 153 3.05 3.78 12.84
N ARG A 154 2.61 2.79 13.62
CA ARG A 154 3.24 1.47 13.72
C ARG A 154 3.23 0.74 12.38
N TYR A 155 2.06 0.56 11.77
CA TYR A 155 1.95 -0.21 10.51
C TYR A 155 2.64 0.49 9.35
N THR A 156 2.64 1.83 9.30
CA THR A 156 3.45 2.57 8.32
C THR A 156 4.94 2.29 8.52
N SER A 157 5.42 2.41 9.76
CA SER A 157 6.84 2.22 10.11
C SER A 157 7.31 0.80 9.81
N GLU A 158 6.56 -0.22 10.27
CA GLU A 158 6.85 -1.63 9.99
C GLU A 158 6.83 -1.93 8.49
N TRP A 159 5.86 -1.41 7.75
CA TRP A 159 5.79 -1.62 6.30
C TRP A 159 6.96 -0.98 5.56
N LEU A 160 7.27 0.29 5.82
CA LEU A 160 8.41 0.96 5.18
C LEU A 160 9.75 0.29 5.52
N PHE A 161 9.89 -0.29 6.72
CA PHE A 161 11.07 -1.06 7.08
C PHE A 161 11.21 -2.35 6.27
N LEU A 162 10.11 -3.08 6.03
CA LEU A 162 10.10 -4.22 5.10
C LEU A 162 10.49 -3.79 3.69
N LEU A 163 9.99 -2.65 3.21
CA LEU A 163 10.36 -2.13 1.89
C LEU A 163 11.85 -1.76 1.81
N CYS A 164 12.49 -1.45 2.94
CA CYS A 164 13.92 -1.21 3.04
C CYS A 164 14.72 -2.50 3.33
N ASP A 165 14.18 -3.68 3.03
CA ASP A 165 14.85 -4.98 3.28
C ASP A 165 15.20 -5.23 4.74
N GLU A 166 14.44 -4.64 5.67
CA GLU A 166 14.74 -4.64 7.10
C GLU A 166 16.17 -4.12 7.41
N ASN A 167 16.72 -3.30 6.52
CA ASN A 167 18.03 -2.69 6.67
C ASN A 167 17.91 -1.40 7.47
N ALA A 168 18.41 -1.42 8.71
CA ALA A 168 18.36 -0.27 9.62
C ALA A 168 19.00 1.00 9.05
N LYS A 169 20.11 0.86 8.32
CA LYS A 169 20.82 1.99 7.70
C LYS A 169 20.00 2.60 6.57
N GLU A 170 19.46 1.78 5.68
CA GLU A 170 18.64 2.24 4.57
C GLU A 170 17.33 2.87 5.05
N TYR A 171 16.66 2.22 6.02
CA TYR A 171 15.45 2.75 6.62
C TYR A 171 15.69 4.11 7.28
N THR A 172 16.78 4.23 8.04
CA THR A 172 17.20 5.49 8.67
C THR A 172 17.53 6.56 7.64
N HIS A 173 18.23 6.21 6.56
CA HIS A 173 18.56 7.14 5.48
C HIS A 173 17.29 7.74 4.85
N ARG A 174 16.28 6.91 4.59
CA ARG A 174 15.04 7.35 3.92
C ARG A 174 14.07 8.08 4.86
N THR A 175 13.95 7.64 6.11
CA THR A 175 12.94 8.16 7.04
C THR A 175 13.47 9.23 7.99
N GLY A 176 14.78 9.27 8.23
CA GLY A 176 15.44 10.12 9.23
C GLY A 176 15.51 9.45 10.61
N VAL A 177 16.61 9.70 11.34
CA VAL A 177 16.91 9.07 12.65
C VAL A 177 15.75 9.18 13.65
N GLY A 178 15.16 10.37 13.79
CA GLY A 178 14.06 10.59 14.74
C GLY A 178 12.82 9.74 14.47
N ASN A 179 12.53 9.45 13.19
CA ASN A 179 11.41 8.57 12.81
C ASN A 179 11.78 7.09 12.94
N ALA A 180 13.04 6.75 12.66
CA ALA A 180 13.50 5.36 12.65
C ALA A 180 13.71 4.78 14.06
N ILE A 181 14.22 5.59 14.99
CA ILE A 181 14.76 5.10 16.28
C ILE A 181 13.73 4.31 17.10
N GLY A 182 12.46 4.69 17.08
CA GLY A 182 11.40 4.01 17.83
C GLY A 182 11.19 2.57 17.35
N LEU A 183 11.14 2.36 16.03
CA LEU A 183 11.01 1.03 15.44
C LEU A 183 12.29 0.21 15.67
N LEU A 184 13.46 0.81 15.42
CA LEU A 184 14.74 0.11 15.54
C LEU A 184 14.99 -0.37 16.96
N ARG A 185 14.62 0.43 17.98
CA ARG A 185 14.70 0.03 19.38
C ARG A 185 13.78 -1.14 19.70
N MET A 186 12.55 -1.13 19.19
CA MET A 186 11.59 -2.23 19.35
C MET A 186 12.08 -3.54 18.68
N LYS A 187 12.85 -3.41 17.59
CA LYS A 187 13.46 -4.52 16.86
C LYS A 187 14.82 -4.97 17.43
N GLY A 188 15.40 -4.26 18.41
CA GLY A 188 16.72 -4.55 18.96
C GLY A 188 17.90 -4.18 18.05
N LEU A 189 17.72 -3.17 17.19
CA LEU A 189 18.65 -2.77 16.13
C LEU A 189 19.21 -1.34 16.30
N ALA A 190 18.93 -0.68 17.43
CA ALA A 190 19.30 0.70 17.73
C ALA A 190 20.51 0.77 18.67
#